data_AF-A0ABD0RVK3-F1
#
_entry.id   AF-A0ABD0RVK3-F1
#
_cell.length_a   1.000
_cell.length_b   1.000
_cell.length_c   1.000
_cell.angle_alpha   90.00
_cell.angle_beta   90.00
_cell.angle_gamma   90.00
#
_symmetry.space_group_name_H-M   'P 1'
#
loop_
_entity.id
_entity.type
_entity.pdbx_description
1 polymer ?
#
loop_
_entity_poly.entity_id
_entity_poly.type
_entity_poly.pdbx_seq_one_letter_code
_entity_poly.pdbx_strand_id
1 'polypeptide(L)' 'VRVEFMETEDVCSSASKKGKYRMIVNVDSDSSVVVSYVIIPMTLGSHIIEVIASAYNDDWTDGVRKTLKVV' A
#
# COMPACT_ATOMS: atom_id res chain seq x y z
N VAL A 1 -13.08 -0.64 -4.98
CA VAL A 1 -11.63 -0.55 -5.32
C VAL A 1 -10.85 -1.56 -4.49
N ARG A 2 -10.02 -2.40 -5.12
CA ARG A 2 -9.07 -3.29 -4.43
C ARG A 2 -7.74 -2.55 -4.29
N VAL A 3 -7.26 -2.43 -3.07
CA VAL A 3 -5.97 -1.82 -2.75
C VAL A 3 -5.02 -2.90 -2.23
N GLU A 4 -3.82 -2.96 -2.79
CA GLU A 4 -2.75 -3.89 -2.45
C GLU A 4 -1.55 -3.10 -1.90
N PHE A 5 -1.23 -3.29 -0.62
CA PHE A 5 0.00 -2.78 -0.01
C PHE A 5 1.08 -3.83 -0.20
N MET A 6 2.15 -3.48 -0.91
CA MET A 6 3.20 -4.43 -1.26
C MET A 6 4.14 -4.67 -0.08
N GLU A 7 4.70 -5.87 -0.01
CA GLU A 7 5.75 -6.17 0.95
C GLU A 7 7.03 -5.38 0.62
N THR A 8 7.58 -4.73 1.64
CA THR A 8 8.88 -4.06 1.59
C THR A 8 9.81 -4.79 2.55
N GLU A 9 10.98 -5.20 2.06
CA GLU A 9 12.04 -5.78 2.89
C GLU A 9 12.41 -4.81 4.03
N ASP A 10 12.79 -5.34 5.19
CA ASP A 10 13.13 -4.56 6.39
C ASP A 10 12.01 -3.64 6.94
N VAL A 11 10.77 -3.79 6.47
CA VAL A 11 9.60 -3.10 7.03
C VAL A 11 8.59 -4.15 7.51
N CYS A 12 8.37 -4.20 8.82
CA CYS A 12 7.34 -5.04 9.42
C CYS A 12 5.97 -4.37 9.22
N SER A 13 5.05 -5.06 8.55
CA SER A 13 3.72 -4.56 8.18
C SER A 13 2.72 -5.71 8.04
N SER A 14 1.46 -5.40 7.73
CA SER A 14 0.44 -6.42 7.43
C SER A 14 0.76 -7.27 6.18
N ALA A 15 1.68 -6.81 5.32
CA ALA A 15 2.14 -7.51 4.12
C ALA A 15 3.35 -8.42 4.36
N SER A 16 4.03 -8.32 5.51
CA SER A 16 5.25 -9.07 5.78
C SER A 16 5.03 -10.58 5.70
N LYS A 17 5.95 -11.27 5.02
CA LYS A 17 5.95 -12.70 4.71
C LYS A 17 4.75 -13.18 3.88
N LYS A 18 4.01 -12.26 3.27
CA LYS A 18 2.81 -12.55 2.45
C LYS A 18 2.93 -12.01 1.03
N GLY A 19 3.96 -11.23 0.71
CA GLY A 19 4.15 -10.53 -0.56
C GLY A 19 3.27 -9.29 -0.72
N LYS A 20 2.05 -9.29 -0.18
CA LYS A 20 1.14 -8.14 -0.16
C LYS A 20 0.00 -8.28 0.85
N TYR A 21 -0.57 -7.15 1.24
CA TYR A 21 -1.78 -7.04 2.03
C TYR A 21 -2.91 -6.42 1.21
N ARG A 22 -4.06 -7.11 1.13
CA ARG A 22 -5.19 -6.73 0.29
C ARG A 22 -6.33 -6.16 1.14
N MET A 23 -6.89 -5.05 0.69
CA MET A 23 -8.12 -4.47 1.22
C MET A 23 -9.08 -4.15 0.07
N ILE A 24 -10.38 -4.27 0.32
CA ILE A 24 -11.41 -3.81 -0.61
C ILE A 24 -12.14 -2.65 0.08
N VAL A 25 -12.15 -1.51 -0.58
CA VAL A 25 -12.83 -0.30 -0.11
C VAL A 25 -13.85 0.16 -1.13
N ASN A 26 -15.00 0.61 -0.64
CA ASN A 26 -16.01 1.27 -1.46
C ASN A 26 -15.73 2.76 -1.44
N VAL A 27 -15.71 3.39 -2.62
CA VAL A 27 -15.47 4.82 -2.80
C VAL A 27 -16.68 5.35 -3.55
N ASP A 28 -17.38 6.31 -2.97
CA ASP A 28 -18.55 6.91 -3.60
C ASP A 28 -18.12 7.86 -4.73
N SER A 29 -19.03 8.16 -5.64
CA SER A 29 -18.78 9.11 -6.73
C SER A 29 -18.33 10.46 -6.18
N ASP A 30 -17.29 11.05 -6.81
CA ASP A 30 -16.73 12.35 -6.43
C ASP A 30 -16.34 12.46 -4.94
N SER A 31 -15.82 11.36 -4.37
CA SER A 31 -15.42 11.28 -2.97
C SER A 31 -13.99 10.76 -2.80
N SER A 32 -13.52 10.72 -1.55
CA SER A 32 -12.21 10.19 -1.20
C SER A 32 -12.31 9.33 0.06
N VAL A 33 -11.54 8.24 0.09
CA VAL A 33 -11.46 7.33 1.24
C VAL A 33 -10.01 7.22 1.69
N VAL A 34 -9.78 7.36 2.99
CA VAL A 34 -8.46 7.18 3.60
C VAL A 34 -8.23 5.70 3.89
N VAL A 35 -7.14 5.14 3.38
CA VAL A 35 -6.67 3.80 3.72
C VAL A 35 -5.39 3.93 4.53
N SER A 36 -5.42 3.44 5.77
CA SER A 36 -4.30 3.57 6.71
C SER A 36 -3.48 2.30 6.76
N TYR A 37 -2.15 2.46 6.79
CA TYR A 37 -1.20 1.36 6.95
C TYR A 37 -0.33 1.59 8.18
N VAL A 38 -0.26 0.59 9.05
CA VAL A 38 0.67 0.58 10.18
C VAL A 38 1.93 -0.15 9.73
N ILE A 39 3.07 0.52 9.83
CA ILE A 39 4.38 -0.01 9.44
C ILE A 39 5.39 0.23 10.56
N ILE A 40 6.33 -0.71 10.73
CA ILE A 40 7.44 -0.62 11.67
C ILE A 40 8.72 -0.86 10.86
N PRO A 41 9.48 0.19 10.53
CA PRO A 41 10.79 0.04 9.89
C PRO A 41 11.76 -0.65 10.85
N MET A 42 12.50 -1.64 10.35
CA MET A 42 13.42 -2.44 11.14
C MET A 42 14.89 -2.07 10.90
N THR A 43 15.19 -1.35 9.82
CA THR A 43 16.54 -0.88 9.49
C THR A 43 16.55 0.59 9.09
N LEU A 44 17.69 1.25 9.32
CA LEU A 44 17.95 2.62 8.88
C LEU A 44 18.13 2.68 7.36
N GLY A 45 17.90 3.85 6.76
CA GLY A 45 18.12 4.07 5.34
C GLY A 45 16.86 4.45 4.59
N SER A 46 16.74 4.01 3.34
CA SER A 46 15.64 4.38 2.45
C SER A 46 14.89 3.15 1.97
N HIS A 47 13.60 3.10 2.30
CA HIS A 47 12.71 1.98 1.99
C HIS A 47 11.65 2.41 0.99
N ILE A 48 11.39 1.61 -0.04
CA ILE A 48 10.35 1.92 -1.02
C ILE A 48 9.03 1.33 -0.53
N ILE A 49 8.07 2.20 -0.25
CA ILE A 49 6.70 1.83 0.06
C ILE A 49 5.88 1.92 -1.22
N GLU A 50 5.16 0.84 -1.53
CA GLU A 50 4.36 0.72 -2.74
C GLU A 50 2.93 0.28 -2.44
N VAL A 51 1.98 0.98 -3.05
CA VAL A 51 0.55 0.71 -2.96
C VAL A 51 -0.06 0.72 -4.35
N ILE A 52 -0.80 -0.32 -4.70
CA ILE A 52 -1.46 -0.48 -5.99
C ILE A 52 -2.96 -0.51 -5.77
N ALA A 53 -3.72 0.30 -6.51
CA ALA A 53 -5.17 0.32 -6.50
C ALA A 53 -5.72 -0.13 -7.86
N SER A 54 -6.78 -0.95 -7.83
CA SER A 54 -7.50 -1.42 -9.02
C SER A 54 -9.00 -1.27 -8.81
N ALA A 55 -9.67 -0.62 -9.76
CA ALA A 55 -11.13 -0.59 -9.81
C ALA A 55 -11.67 -2.01 -10.07
N TYR A 56 -12.86 -2.30 -9.55
CA TYR A 56 -13.49 -3.60 -9.78
C TYR A 56 -14.28 -3.53 -11.08
N ASN A 57 -14.15 -4.53 -11.95
CA ASN A 57 -14.81 -4.61 -13.27
C ASN A 57 -14.40 -3.55 -14.31
N ASP A 58 -13.41 -2.70 -14.02
CA ASP A 58 -12.86 -1.71 -14.94
C ASP A 58 -11.33 -1.89 -15.05
N ASP A 59 -10.75 -1.50 -16.18
CA ASP A 59 -9.29 -1.56 -16.41
C ASP A 59 -8.51 -0.40 -15.76
N TRP A 60 -9.13 0.29 -14.79
CA TRP A 60 -8.55 1.46 -14.14
C TRP A 60 -7.65 1.01 -13.00
N THR A 61 -6.36 1.22 -13.17
CA THR A 61 -5.33 0.87 -12.20
C THR A 61 -4.40 2.04 -11.98
N ASP A 62 -3.99 2.23 -10.73
CA ASP A 62 -3.01 3.23 -10.35
C ASP A 62 -2.09 2.67 -9.27
N GLY A 63 -0.86 3.15 -9.22
CA GLY A 63 0.17 2.68 -8.30
C GLY A 63 1.06 3.81 -7.82
N VAL A 64 1.23 3.91 -6.51
CA VAL A 64 2.09 4.92 -5.89
C VAL A 64 3.30 4.23 -5.26
N ARG A 65 4.49 4.68 -5.65
CA ARG A 65 5.77 4.31 -5.03
C ARG A 65 6.41 5.54 -4.41
N LYS A 66 6.72 5.47 -3.11
CA LYS A 66 7.36 6.57 -2.37
C LYS A 66 8.48 6.04 -1.48
N THR A 67 9.56 6.81 -1.38
CA THR A 67 10.68 6.50 -0.50
C THR A 67 10.40 6.99 0.92
N LEU A 68 10.39 6.07 1.87
CA LEU A 68 10.42 6.34 3.30
C LEU A 68 11.87 6.40 3.77
N LYS A 69 12.32 7.57 4.21
CA LYS A 69 13.64 7.74 4.83
C LYS A 69 13.54 7.51 6.34
N VAL A 70 14.31 6.56 6.84
CA VAL A 70 14.41 6.19 8.26
C VAL A 70 15.78 6.64 8.78
N VAL A 71 15.76 7.42 9.86
CA VAL A 71 16.92 8.11 10.45
C VAL A 71 17.18 7.66 11.88
#